data_AF-W5XYW8-F1
#
_entry.id   AF-W5XYW8-F1
#
_cell.length_a   1.000
_cell.length_b   1.000
_cell.length_c   1.000
_cell.angle_alpha   90.00
_cell.angle_beta   90.00
_cell.angle_gamma   90.00
#
_symmetry.space_group_name_H-M   'P 1'
#
loop_
_entity.id
_entity.type
_entity.pdbx_description
1 polymer ?
#
loop_
_entity_poly.entity_id
_entity_poly.type
_entity_poly.pdbx_seq_one_letter_code
_entity_poly.pdbx_strand_id
1 'polypeptide(L)'
;MTFDDRDYFRATPHDAVLTLWFVSAAHPEKVIAASYKADRGFGRKYLAQLNPSWPITLIGQFSLNRSAQASSGEFYIVGLPGVSIVQTVIEDASELSLIDDKLRTSLPAADVYAFASNADTGLGGFAHWRGGKLRRSFSARRERVYEDVGLPEPFEAPYWAGEKAEPIGGIALPFEPIDLMEEAQRYWLGFDMATSQDINVVAYAIDGRPEPKLLDHPESKKDVSALAALATSKLGLGSKREYDDYEDVDEGEPTGEELTRFAEATGAAARRFGKDLTRRLRSAVDAVKYRIRHADRQAPPAEGREDTGQVPGEYLLDDGETDEKTKKNDANRDLYDD
;
A
#
# COMPACT_ATOMS: atom_id res chain seq x y z
N MET A 1 3.11 3.40 38.55
CA MET A 1 3.32 4.45 37.52
C MET A 1 3.99 3.75 36.35
N THR A 2 3.17 3.18 35.47
CA THR A 2 3.61 2.39 34.33
C THR A 2 3.04 3.08 33.10
N PHE A 3 3.92 3.76 32.36
CA PHE A 3 3.63 4.26 31.02
C PHE A 3 3.39 3.04 30.13
N ASP A 4 2.17 2.94 29.61
CA ASP A 4 1.73 1.89 28.69
C ASP A 4 2.24 2.27 27.29
N ASP A 5 3.27 1.56 26.82
CA ASP A 5 3.87 1.63 25.48
C ASP A 5 2.89 1.06 24.42
N ARG A 6 1.74 1.74 24.26
CA ARG A 6 0.70 1.43 23.26
C ARG A 6 0.41 2.59 22.32
N ASP A 7 1.45 3.35 21.96
CA ASP A 7 1.44 4.14 20.73
C ASP A 7 1.66 3.21 19.52
N TYR A 8 0.68 2.34 19.29
CA TYR A 8 0.42 1.84 17.95
C TYR A 8 0.19 3.07 17.08
N PHE A 9 0.94 3.16 15.98
CA PHE A 9 0.82 4.11 14.87
C PHE A 9 -0.67 4.41 14.57
N ARG A 10 -1.25 5.34 15.33
CA ARG A 10 -2.65 5.73 15.16
C ARG A 10 -2.57 6.75 14.05
N ALA A 11 -2.95 6.32 12.86
CA ALA A 11 -3.27 7.20 11.75
C ALA A 11 -3.88 8.49 12.32
N THR A 12 -3.21 9.63 12.10
CA THR A 12 -3.74 10.89 12.60
C THR A 12 -5.13 11.06 12.01
N PRO A 13 -6.10 11.67 12.71
CA PRO A 13 -7.45 11.77 12.18
C PRO A 13 -7.51 12.31 10.73
N HIS A 14 -6.59 13.20 10.40
CA HIS A 14 -6.58 13.86 9.10
C HIS A 14 -5.54 13.30 8.14
N ASP A 15 -4.87 12.19 8.45
CA ASP A 15 -4.03 11.55 7.43
C ASP A 15 -4.89 11.06 6.27
N ALA A 16 -4.36 11.19 5.07
CA ALA A 16 -5.09 10.80 3.87
C ALA A 16 -4.15 10.43 2.74
N VAL A 17 -4.63 9.53 1.89
CA VAL A 17 -4.02 9.30 0.59
C VAL A 17 -4.41 10.47 -0.31
N LEU A 18 -3.42 11.27 -0.67
CA LEU A 18 -3.55 12.40 -1.58
C LEU A 18 -3.17 11.95 -3.00
N THR A 19 -4.08 12.13 -3.94
CA THR A 19 -3.82 11.97 -5.38
C THR A 19 -3.88 13.33 -6.06
N LEU A 20 -2.74 13.80 -6.56
CA LEU A 20 -2.60 15.02 -7.34
C LEU A 20 -2.64 14.70 -8.83
N TRP A 21 -3.47 15.44 -9.56
CA TRP A 21 -3.59 15.40 -11.01
C TRP A 21 -3.15 16.73 -11.60
N PHE A 22 -2.10 16.70 -12.39
CA PHE A 22 -1.57 17.84 -13.14
C PHE A 22 -2.07 17.74 -14.57
N VAL A 23 -3.09 18.53 -14.92
CA VAL A 23 -3.81 18.42 -16.19
C VAL A 23 -3.57 19.67 -17.04
N SER A 24 -3.02 19.45 -18.23
CA SER A 24 -2.92 20.45 -19.30
C SER A 24 -3.58 19.99 -20.60
N ALA A 25 -3.92 18.70 -20.70
CA ALA A 25 -4.67 18.16 -21.82
C ALA A 25 -6.12 18.66 -21.80
N ALA A 26 -6.65 19.05 -22.96
CA ALA A 26 -8.07 19.44 -23.08
C ALA A 26 -9.04 18.26 -22.88
N HIS A 27 -8.56 17.04 -23.08
CA HIS A 27 -9.32 15.79 -22.99
C HIS A 27 -8.52 14.74 -22.19
N PRO A 28 -8.43 14.88 -20.86
CA PRO A 28 -7.70 13.92 -20.02
C PRO A 28 -8.24 12.49 -20.16
N GLU A 29 -9.55 12.32 -20.39
CA GLU A 29 -10.20 11.03 -20.58
C GLU A 29 -9.63 10.24 -21.78
N LYS A 30 -9.27 10.94 -22.85
CA LYS A 30 -8.68 10.32 -24.06
C LYS A 30 -7.24 9.90 -23.82
N VAL A 31 -6.50 10.65 -23.00
CA VAL A 31 -5.11 10.32 -22.64
C VAL A 31 -5.07 9.05 -21.81
N ILE A 32 -6.00 8.90 -20.87
CA ILE A 32 -6.12 7.69 -20.06
C ILE A 32 -6.55 6.50 -20.92
N ALA A 33 -7.55 6.67 -21.79
CA ALA A 33 -8.02 5.61 -22.68
C ALA A 33 -6.94 5.09 -23.66
N ALA A 34 -5.93 5.90 -23.98
CA ALA A 34 -4.85 5.49 -24.88
C ALA A 34 -3.84 4.49 -24.25
N SER A 35 -3.90 4.25 -22.94
CA SER A 35 -3.10 3.24 -22.24
C SER A 35 -1.59 3.30 -22.50
N TYR A 36 -1.00 4.45 -22.19
CA TYR A 36 0.45 4.60 -22.26
C TYR A 36 1.16 3.72 -21.21
N LYS A 37 2.37 3.30 -21.56
CA LYS A 37 3.28 2.66 -20.60
C LYS A 37 3.85 3.72 -19.66
N ALA A 38 3.88 3.40 -18.37
CA ALA A 38 4.46 4.28 -17.36
C ALA A 38 5.98 4.42 -17.56
N ASP A 39 6.47 5.65 -17.70
CA ASP A 39 7.91 5.94 -17.82
C ASP A 39 8.58 5.86 -16.44
N ARG A 40 9.41 4.84 -16.24
CA ARG A 40 10.21 4.64 -15.01
C ARG A 40 11.22 5.77 -14.77
N GLY A 41 11.66 6.46 -15.82
CA GLY A 41 12.62 7.56 -15.73
C GLY A 41 11.98 8.87 -15.24
N PHE A 42 10.70 9.08 -15.57
CA PHE A 42 9.97 10.30 -15.20
C PHE A 42 9.82 10.43 -13.69
N GLY A 43 9.27 9.42 -13.01
CA GLY A 43 9.01 9.47 -11.57
C GLY A 43 10.29 9.63 -10.74
N ARG A 44 11.38 8.97 -11.14
CA ARG A 44 12.69 9.12 -10.47
C ARG A 44 13.23 10.54 -10.60
N LYS A 45 13.12 11.16 -11.77
CA LYS A 45 13.55 12.55 -11.98
C LYS A 45 12.68 13.52 -11.19
N TYR A 46 11.36 13.30 -11.19
CA TYR A 46 10.41 14.08 -10.41
C TYR A 46 10.77 14.09 -8.91
N LEU A 47 10.98 12.91 -8.31
CA LEU A 47 11.31 12.80 -6.89
C LEU A 47 12.65 13.45 -6.56
N ALA A 48 13.65 13.29 -7.44
CA ALA A 48 14.96 13.92 -7.25
C ALA A 48 14.90 15.45 -7.35
N GLN A 49 13.95 16.00 -8.11
CA GLN A 49 13.71 17.45 -8.18
C GLN A 49 12.93 17.95 -6.96
N LEU A 50 11.95 17.18 -6.50
CA LEU A 50 11.12 17.52 -5.35
C LEU A 50 11.95 17.58 -4.06
N ASN A 51 12.81 16.59 -3.84
CA ASN A 51 13.82 16.63 -2.79
C ASN A 51 15.07 15.81 -3.18
N PRO A 52 16.21 16.48 -3.46
CA PRO A 52 17.46 15.81 -3.82
C PRO A 52 18.05 14.91 -2.73
N SER A 53 17.64 15.07 -1.46
CA SER A 53 18.18 14.27 -0.35
C SER A 53 17.47 12.93 -0.16
N TRP A 54 16.37 12.66 -0.87
CA TRP A 54 15.62 11.43 -0.66
C TRP A 54 16.33 10.20 -1.27
N PRO A 55 16.45 9.10 -0.50
CA PRO A 55 16.88 7.82 -1.05
C PRO A 55 15.72 7.21 -1.85
N ILE A 56 15.72 7.43 -3.16
CA ILE A 56 14.66 6.94 -4.06
C ILE A 56 14.89 5.47 -4.40
N THR A 57 14.01 4.61 -3.90
CA THR A 57 13.96 3.17 -4.17
C THR A 57 12.80 2.86 -5.10
N LEU A 58 13.03 2.12 -6.19
CA LEU A 58 11.93 1.66 -7.05
C LEU A 58 11.24 0.42 -6.46
N ILE A 59 9.91 0.46 -6.30
CA ILE A 59 9.12 -0.69 -5.83
C ILE A 59 8.65 -1.54 -7.01
N GLY A 60 8.02 -0.92 -8.02
CA GLY A 60 7.42 -1.65 -9.14
C GLY A 60 6.42 -0.83 -9.96
N GLN A 61 5.72 -1.49 -10.88
CA GLN A 61 4.63 -0.91 -11.67
C GLN A 61 3.30 -1.49 -11.20
N PHE A 62 2.31 -0.62 -11.03
CA PHE A 62 1.01 -0.95 -10.45
C PHE A 62 -0.10 -0.26 -11.23
N SER A 63 -1.31 -0.78 -11.12
CA SER A 63 -2.52 -0.20 -11.72
C SER A 63 -3.19 0.70 -10.67
N LEU A 64 -3.22 2.02 -10.87
CA LEU A 64 -3.67 2.99 -9.85
C LEU A 64 -5.10 2.74 -9.37
N ASN A 65 -5.97 2.31 -10.27
CA ASN A 65 -7.39 2.02 -10.01
C ASN A 65 -7.64 0.63 -9.39
N ARG A 66 -6.66 -0.28 -9.42
CA ARG A 66 -6.82 -1.67 -8.93
C ARG A 66 -5.85 -2.10 -7.84
N SER A 67 -4.83 -1.29 -7.56
CA SER A 67 -3.78 -1.62 -6.60
C SER A 67 -4.09 -1.06 -5.22
N ALA A 68 -3.34 -1.51 -4.22
CA ALA A 68 -3.34 -0.85 -2.92
C ALA A 68 -2.95 0.62 -3.10
N GLN A 69 -3.46 1.47 -2.21
CA GLN A 69 -3.09 2.89 -2.18
C GLN A 69 -1.64 3.06 -1.66
N ALA A 70 -1.03 4.18 -2.01
CA ALA A 70 0.28 4.55 -1.47
C ALA A 70 0.28 4.55 0.07
N SER A 71 1.33 3.98 0.66
CA SER A 71 1.59 4.08 2.10
C SER A 71 2.46 5.30 2.42
N SER A 72 2.59 5.63 3.71
CA SER A 72 3.50 6.69 4.14
C SER A 72 4.94 6.43 3.65
N GLY A 73 5.56 7.44 3.05
CA GLY A 73 6.88 7.32 2.40
C GLY A 73 6.87 6.67 1.02
N GLU A 74 5.69 6.37 0.45
CA GLU A 74 5.55 5.89 -0.92
C GLU A 74 4.97 6.95 -1.85
N PHE A 75 5.44 6.93 -3.11
CA PHE A 75 5.00 7.81 -4.18
C PHE A 75 4.66 6.99 -5.41
N TYR A 76 3.41 7.05 -5.86
CA TYR A 76 2.99 6.41 -7.10
C TYR A 76 2.84 7.48 -8.17
N ILE A 77 3.67 7.40 -9.20
CA ILE A 77 3.84 8.48 -10.17
C ILE A 77 3.67 7.95 -11.59
N VAL A 78 2.96 8.70 -12.42
CA VAL A 78 2.96 8.53 -13.87
C VAL A 78 2.99 9.89 -14.55
N GLY A 79 3.81 9.98 -15.61
CA GLY A 79 3.79 11.10 -16.55
C GLY A 79 3.19 10.61 -17.87
N LEU A 80 2.05 11.17 -18.25
CA LEU A 80 1.38 10.95 -19.53
C LEU A 80 1.39 12.25 -20.34
N PRO A 81 1.16 12.19 -21.67
CA PRO A 81 1.08 13.40 -22.48
C PRO A 81 -0.02 14.37 -21.98
N GLY A 82 0.39 15.47 -21.36
CA GLY A 82 -0.52 16.50 -20.85
C GLY A 82 -1.29 16.14 -19.56
N VAL A 83 -1.02 14.97 -18.97
CA VAL A 83 -1.59 14.55 -17.68
C VAL A 83 -0.50 13.88 -16.86
N SER A 84 -0.22 14.37 -15.66
CA SER A 84 0.66 13.67 -14.73
C SER A 84 -0.08 13.41 -13.43
N ILE A 85 0.16 12.25 -12.82
CA ILE A 85 -0.50 11.84 -11.59
C ILE A 85 0.56 11.51 -10.56
N VAL A 86 0.37 12.02 -9.34
CA VAL A 86 1.23 11.76 -8.19
C VAL A 86 0.33 11.39 -7.02
N GLN A 87 0.43 10.17 -6.52
CA GLN A 87 -0.25 9.73 -5.30
C GLN A 87 0.76 9.54 -4.18
N THR A 88 0.45 10.03 -2.98
CA THR A 88 1.23 9.87 -1.76
C THR A 88 0.33 9.99 -0.54
N VAL A 89 0.89 9.90 0.67
CA VAL A 89 0.17 10.12 1.93
C VAL A 89 0.58 11.46 2.52
N ILE A 90 -0.41 12.23 2.97
CA ILE A 90 -0.20 13.46 3.75
C ILE A 90 -0.73 13.26 5.17
N GLU A 91 -0.10 13.91 6.14
CA GLU A 91 -0.42 13.77 7.57
C GLU A 91 -1.68 14.55 7.98
N ASP A 92 -1.99 15.62 7.22
CA ASP A 92 -3.13 16.49 7.46
C ASP A 92 -3.78 16.94 6.14
N ALA A 93 -4.95 16.40 5.86
CA ALA A 93 -5.81 16.73 4.73
C ALA A 93 -7.04 17.56 5.14
N SER A 94 -7.03 18.17 6.34
CA SER A 94 -8.15 19.01 6.80
C SER A 94 -8.31 20.29 5.97
N GLU A 95 -7.20 20.87 5.49
CA GLU A 95 -7.17 22.09 4.68
C GLU A 95 -6.36 21.85 3.39
N LEU A 96 -7.04 21.38 2.33
CA LEU A 96 -6.40 21.10 1.05
C LEU A 96 -5.97 22.38 0.34
N SER A 97 -6.54 23.54 0.65
CA SER A 97 -6.05 24.81 0.09
C SER A 97 -4.62 25.14 0.50
N LEU A 98 -4.17 24.58 1.63
CA LEU A 98 -2.85 24.80 2.24
C LEU A 98 -1.87 23.63 2.03
N ILE A 99 -2.15 22.72 1.10
CA ILE A 99 -1.18 21.66 0.75
C ILE A 99 0.19 22.27 0.44
N ASP A 100 1.26 21.51 0.73
CA ASP A 100 2.64 21.96 0.49
C ASP A 100 2.79 22.48 -0.94
N ASP A 101 3.17 23.76 -1.06
CA ASP A 101 3.40 24.44 -2.32
C ASP A 101 4.40 23.69 -3.20
N LYS A 102 5.39 22.98 -2.61
CA LYS A 102 6.33 22.15 -3.37
C LYS A 102 5.64 21.01 -4.08
N LEU A 103 4.67 20.34 -3.44
CA LEU A 103 3.88 19.29 -4.06
C LEU A 103 2.91 19.88 -5.09
N ARG A 104 2.19 20.94 -4.71
CA ARG A 104 1.18 21.60 -5.55
C ARG A 104 1.74 22.19 -6.84
N THR A 105 2.97 22.71 -6.81
CA THR A 105 3.63 23.37 -7.95
C THR A 105 4.75 22.53 -8.56
N SER A 106 4.86 21.25 -8.14
CA SER A 106 5.92 20.33 -8.57
C SER A 106 5.96 20.10 -10.08
N LEU A 107 4.83 20.22 -10.77
CA LEU A 107 4.72 20.11 -12.22
C LEU A 107 3.91 21.29 -12.78
N PRO A 108 4.32 21.85 -13.94
CA PRO A 108 3.54 22.87 -14.62
C PRO A 108 2.26 22.25 -15.19
N ALA A 109 1.11 22.81 -14.81
CA ALA A 109 -0.19 22.42 -15.35
C ALA A 109 -1.15 23.61 -15.45
N ALA A 110 -2.11 23.53 -16.38
CA ALA A 110 -3.20 24.50 -16.47
C ALA A 110 -4.17 24.36 -15.29
N ASP A 111 -4.52 23.11 -14.98
CA ASP A 111 -5.39 22.73 -13.89
C ASP A 111 -4.68 21.70 -12.99
N VAL A 112 -4.77 21.90 -11.68
CA VAL A 112 -4.28 20.96 -10.66
C VAL A 112 -5.48 20.53 -9.83
N TYR A 113 -5.72 19.24 -9.77
CA TYR A 113 -6.76 18.65 -8.91
C TYR A 113 -6.11 17.84 -7.81
N ALA A 114 -6.52 18.07 -6.58
CA ALA A 114 -6.16 17.25 -5.42
C ALA A 114 -7.39 16.46 -4.99
N PHE A 115 -7.22 15.17 -4.75
CA PHE A 115 -8.22 14.31 -4.12
C PHE A 115 -7.59 13.63 -2.93
N ALA A 116 -8.17 13.81 -1.75
CA ALA A 116 -7.71 13.21 -0.51
C ALA A 116 -8.80 12.31 0.05
N SER A 117 -8.43 11.09 0.41
CA SER A 117 -9.35 10.13 1.00
C SER A 117 -8.68 9.33 2.11
N ASN A 118 -9.43 9.06 3.18
CA ASN A 118 -9.09 8.08 4.19
C ASN A 118 -10.32 7.24 4.51
N ALA A 119 -10.31 5.99 4.05
CA ALA A 119 -11.42 5.06 4.21
C ALA A 119 -11.65 4.64 5.68
N ASP A 120 -10.61 4.64 6.51
CA ASP A 120 -10.73 4.26 7.92
C ASP A 120 -11.44 5.33 8.75
N THR A 121 -11.28 6.60 8.37
CA THR A 121 -11.87 7.74 9.09
C THR A 121 -13.08 8.37 8.40
N GLY A 122 -13.37 7.99 7.16
CA GLY A 122 -14.42 8.60 6.34
C GLY A 122 -14.08 10.01 5.86
N LEU A 123 -12.81 10.42 5.94
CA LEU A 123 -12.36 11.73 5.45
C LEU A 123 -12.35 11.71 3.93
N GLY A 124 -13.02 12.68 3.33
CA GLY A 124 -12.99 12.94 1.89
C GLY A 124 -12.79 14.43 1.64
N GLY A 125 -11.89 14.75 0.72
CA GLY A 125 -11.61 16.12 0.34
C GLY A 125 -11.12 16.25 -1.09
N PHE A 126 -11.43 17.36 -1.71
CA PHE A 126 -11.01 17.68 -3.06
C PHE A 126 -10.66 19.15 -3.18
N ALA A 127 -9.72 19.48 -4.05
CA ALA A 127 -9.38 20.87 -4.35
C ALA A 127 -8.99 21.04 -5.81
N HIS A 128 -9.31 22.20 -6.36
CA HIS A 128 -9.03 22.58 -7.74
C HIS A 128 -8.33 23.93 -7.78
N TRP A 129 -7.16 23.95 -8.42
CA TRP A 129 -6.46 25.17 -8.80
C TRP A 129 -6.43 25.29 -10.31
N ARG A 130 -6.70 26.49 -10.81
CA ARG A 130 -6.60 26.83 -12.24
C ARG A 130 -5.67 28.01 -12.43
N GLY A 131 -4.61 27.82 -13.21
CA GLY A 131 -3.55 28.84 -13.39
C GLY A 131 -2.94 29.27 -12.05
N GLY A 132 -2.77 28.31 -11.12
CA GLY A 132 -2.22 28.54 -9.78
C GLY A 132 -3.18 29.21 -8.78
N LYS A 133 -4.40 29.59 -9.17
CA LYS A 133 -5.41 30.16 -8.27
C LYS A 133 -6.39 29.11 -7.81
N LEU A 134 -6.65 29.05 -6.52
CA LEU A 134 -7.67 28.17 -5.94
C LEU A 134 -9.05 28.56 -6.47
N ARG A 135 -9.81 27.55 -6.94
CA ARG A 135 -11.19 27.70 -7.43
C ARG A 135 -12.19 27.12 -6.44
N ARG A 136 -11.91 25.92 -5.96
CA ARG A 136 -12.75 25.15 -5.06
C ARG A 136 -11.84 24.32 -4.15
N SER A 137 -12.13 24.27 -2.86
CA SER A 137 -11.50 23.37 -1.90
C SER A 137 -12.55 22.92 -0.91
N PHE A 138 -12.64 21.63 -0.68
CA PHE A 138 -13.56 21.03 0.28
C PHE A 138 -12.85 19.90 0.99
N SER A 139 -12.99 19.81 2.32
CA SER A 139 -12.54 18.66 3.09
C SER A 139 -13.45 18.47 4.29
N ALA A 140 -13.95 17.25 4.45
CA ALA A 140 -14.91 16.93 5.49
C ALA A 140 -14.85 15.46 5.91
N ARG A 141 -15.36 15.22 7.12
CA ARG A 141 -15.92 13.93 7.55
C ARG A 141 -17.42 14.06 7.68
N ARG A 142 -18.10 12.92 7.81
CA ARG A 142 -19.57 12.87 7.91
C ARG A 142 -20.11 13.82 8.98
N GLU A 143 -19.42 13.98 10.11
CA GLU A 143 -19.88 14.78 11.24
C GLU A 143 -19.36 16.22 11.24
N ARG A 144 -18.37 16.54 10.37
CA ARG A 144 -17.70 17.84 10.42
C ARG A 144 -17.09 18.23 9.08
N VAL A 145 -17.39 19.45 8.66
CA VAL A 145 -16.66 20.13 7.59
C VAL A 145 -15.44 20.84 8.18
N TYR A 146 -14.27 20.60 7.60
CA TYR A 146 -13.02 21.26 7.97
C TYR A 146 -12.75 22.45 7.08
N GLU A 147 -12.92 22.25 5.77
CA GLU A 147 -12.68 23.26 4.76
C GLU A 147 -13.84 23.29 3.77
N ASP A 148 -14.31 24.49 3.46
CA ASP A 148 -15.26 24.76 2.39
C ASP A 148 -14.98 26.15 1.79
N VAL A 149 -14.14 26.16 0.76
CA VAL A 149 -13.64 27.37 0.09
C VAL A 149 -14.03 27.35 -1.38
N GLY A 150 -14.46 28.50 -1.89
CA GLY A 150 -14.93 28.65 -3.26
C GLY A 150 -16.45 28.44 -3.39
N LEU A 151 -16.94 28.51 -4.62
CA LEU A 151 -18.37 28.29 -4.91
C LEU A 151 -18.61 26.81 -5.23
N PRO A 152 -19.63 26.17 -4.63
CA PRO A 152 -20.01 24.81 -4.98
C PRO A 152 -20.29 24.66 -6.48
N GLU A 153 -19.82 23.55 -7.04
CA GLU A 153 -20.04 23.23 -8.45
C GLU A 153 -21.31 22.38 -8.66
N PRO A 154 -21.83 22.30 -9.91
CA PRO A 154 -23.13 21.65 -10.17
C PRO A 154 -23.22 20.19 -9.72
N PHE A 155 -22.11 19.45 -9.73
CA PHE A 155 -22.08 18.05 -9.31
C PHE A 155 -22.34 17.88 -7.81
N GLU A 156 -22.13 18.92 -7.00
CA GLU A 156 -22.32 18.88 -5.55
C GLU A 156 -23.80 18.99 -5.16
N ALA A 157 -24.64 19.59 -6.00
CA ALA A 157 -26.03 19.91 -5.66
C ALA A 157 -26.86 18.69 -5.19
N PRO A 158 -26.80 17.51 -5.83
CA PRO A 158 -27.51 16.32 -5.35
C PRO A 158 -27.03 15.81 -3.99
N TYR A 159 -25.76 16.06 -3.65
CA TYR A 159 -25.19 15.68 -2.36
C TYR A 159 -25.73 16.60 -1.27
N TRP A 160 -25.68 17.91 -1.48
CA TRP A 160 -26.23 18.90 -0.56
C TRP A 160 -27.74 18.75 -0.36
N ALA A 161 -28.47 18.30 -1.38
CA ALA A 161 -29.89 17.99 -1.30
C ALA A 161 -30.21 16.68 -0.54
N GLY A 162 -29.20 15.86 -0.23
CA GLY A 162 -29.37 14.57 0.44
C GLY A 162 -29.96 13.48 -0.44
N GLU A 163 -29.81 13.57 -1.76
CA GLU A 163 -30.30 12.56 -2.71
C GLU A 163 -29.36 11.35 -2.83
N LYS A 164 -28.13 11.46 -2.29
CA LYS A 164 -27.04 10.51 -2.53
C LYS A 164 -26.77 9.54 -1.39
N ALA A 165 -27.21 9.84 -0.18
CA ALA A 165 -27.10 8.94 0.96
C ALA A 165 -28.27 9.15 1.92
N GLU A 166 -28.54 8.12 2.73
CA GLU A 166 -29.51 8.23 3.80
C GLU A 166 -29.03 9.25 4.85
N PRO A 167 -29.86 10.24 5.23
CA PRO A 167 -29.50 11.18 6.28
C PRO A 167 -29.41 10.48 7.64
N ILE A 168 -28.26 10.59 8.29
CA ILE A 168 -28.06 10.09 9.66
C ILE A 168 -28.75 11.01 10.69
N GLY A 169 -29.03 12.26 10.30
CA GLY A 169 -29.63 13.29 11.14
C GLY A 169 -28.60 14.03 12.01
N GLY A 170 -29.08 15.01 12.78
CA GLY A 170 -28.23 15.86 13.61
C GLY A 170 -27.43 16.89 12.78
N ILE A 171 -26.16 17.08 13.16
CA ILE A 171 -25.23 18.01 12.48
C ILE A 171 -24.41 17.33 11.36
N ALA A 172 -24.67 16.05 11.10
CA ALA A 172 -23.95 15.30 10.09
C ALA A 172 -24.33 15.78 8.68
N LEU A 173 -23.37 15.70 7.76
CA LEU A 173 -23.59 15.93 6.34
C LEU A 173 -24.62 14.94 5.80
N PRO A 174 -25.42 15.32 4.80
CA PRO A 174 -26.40 14.43 4.19
C PRO A 174 -25.78 13.41 3.22
N PHE A 175 -24.45 13.37 3.09
CA PHE A 175 -23.68 12.46 2.23
C PHE A 175 -22.33 12.04 2.82
N GLU A 176 -21.77 10.94 2.31
CA GLU A 176 -20.41 10.52 2.63
C GLU A 176 -19.40 11.43 1.89
N PRO A 177 -18.47 12.11 2.58
CA PRO A 177 -17.52 13.00 1.92
C PRO A 177 -16.62 12.33 0.87
N ILE A 178 -16.32 11.03 1.05
CA ILE A 178 -15.57 10.24 0.07
C ILE A 178 -16.36 10.14 -1.25
N ASP A 179 -17.67 9.88 -1.19
CA ASP A 179 -18.52 9.78 -2.39
C ASP A 179 -18.61 11.12 -3.13
N LEU A 180 -18.60 12.24 -2.42
CA LEU A 180 -18.55 13.56 -3.03
C LEU A 180 -17.20 13.82 -3.72
N MET A 181 -16.10 13.40 -3.09
CA MET A 181 -14.76 13.46 -3.68
C MET A 181 -14.67 12.61 -4.96
N GLU A 182 -15.22 11.39 -4.96
CA GLU A 182 -15.23 10.52 -6.15
C GLU A 182 -16.02 11.16 -7.29
N GLU A 183 -17.13 11.84 -6.99
CA GLU A 183 -17.91 12.55 -8.01
C GLU A 183 -17.19 13.81 -8.50
N ALA A 184 -16.50 14.54 -7.64
CA ALA A 184 -15.62 15.64 -8.06
C ALA A 184 -14.55 15.14 -9.05
N GLN A 185 -13.95 13.98 -8.75
CA GLN A 185 -12.99 13.34 -9.64
C GLN A 185 -13.60 13.00 -11.00
N ARG A 186 -14.81 12.40 -11.01
CA ARG A 186 -15.53 12.10 -12.24
C ARG A 186 -15.87 13.33 -13.06
N TYR A 187 -16.36 14.38 -12.39
CA TYR A 187 -16.79 15.62 -13.03
C TYR A 187 -15.60 16.36 -13.67
N TRP A 188 -14.49 16.50 -12.96
CA TRP A 188 -13.32 17.24 -13.44
C TRP A 188 -12.47 16.49 -14.46
N LEU A 189 -12.31 15.18 -14.28
CA LEU A 189 -11.50 14.37 -15.20
C LEU A 189 -12.32 13.84 -16.38
N GLY A 190 -13.64 13.87 -16.31
CA GLY A 190 -14.54 13.43 -17.38
C GLY A 190 -14.64 11.92 -17.54
N PHE A 191 -14.15 11.13 -16.57
CA PHE A 191 -14.27 9.68 -16.55
C PHE A 191 -14.29 9.15 -15.11
N ASP A 192 -14.77 7.92 -14.95
CA ASP A 192 -14.81 7.25 -13.65
C ASP A 192 -13.65 6.29 -13.45
N MET A 193 -12.93 6.43 -12.33
CA MET A 193 -11.76 5.61 -12.00
C MET A 193 -12.10 4.12 -11.91
N ALA A 194 -13.26 3.77 -11.36
CA ALA A 194 -13.66 2.38 -11.15
C ALA A 194 -13.93 1.62 -12.47
N THR A 195 -14.43 2.32 -13.48
CA THR A 195 -14.77 1.76 -14.80
C THR A 195 -13.72 2.03 -15.88
N SER A 196 -12.78 2.94 -15.62
CA SER A 196 -11.70 3.28 -16.54
C SER A 196 -10.72 2.14 -16.82
N GLN A 197 -9.95 2.30 -17.89
CA GLN A 197 -8.83 1.43 -18.19
C GLN A 197 -7.71 1.62 -17.16
N ASP A 198 -6.93 0.56 -16.96
CA ASP A 198 -5.86 0.52 -15.98
C ASP A 198 -4.80 1.60 -16.22
N ILE A 199 -4.68 2.50 -15.25
CA ILE A 199 -3.67 3.56 -15.25
C ILE A 199 -2.39 2.99 -14.63
N ASN A 200 -1.43 2.67 -15.48
CA ASN A 200 -0.15 2.15 -15.02
C ASN A 200 0.66 3.27 -14.34
N VAL A 201 0.95 3.12 -13.07
CA VAL A 201 1.80 4.00 -12.25
C VAL A 201 3.06 3.28 -11.83
N VAL A 202 4.14 4.03 -11.63
CA VAL A 202 5.39 3.52 -11.08
C VAL A 202 5.46 3.91 -9.60
N ALA A 203 5.62 2.93 -8.73
CA ALA A 203 5.73 3.15 -7.29
C ALA A 203 7.19 3.26 -6.85
N TYR A 204 7.46 4.24 -6.01
CA TYR A 204 8.75 4.51 -5.41
C TYR A 204 8.60 4.62 -3.89
N ALA A 205 9.63 4.23 -3.15
CA ALA A 205 9.77 4.49 -1.73
C ALA A 205 10.84 5.56 -1.51
N ILE A 206 10.65 6.43 -0.52
CA ILE A 206 11.62 7.47 -0.10
C ILE A 206 12.19 7.22 1.30
N ASP A 207 11.84 6.11 1.93
CA ASP A 207 12.17 5.78 3.33
C ASP A 207 13.51 5.03 3.49
N GLY A 208 14.26 4.87 2.40
CA GLY A 208 15.56 4.19 2.42
C GLY A 208 15.47 2.68 2.59
N ARG A 209 14.28 2.07 2.42
CA ARG A 209 14.19 0.61 2.33
C ARG A 209 15.08 0.09 1.20
N PRO A 210 15.80 -1.03 1.40
CA PRO A 210 16.62 -1.63 0.35
C PRO A 210 15.72 -1.97 -0.83
N GLU A 211 16.18 -1.62 -2.04
CA GLU A 211 15.40 -1.86 -3.25
C GLU A 211 14.97 -3.34 -3.33
N PRO A 212 13.66 -3.63 -3.49
CA PRO A 212 13.25 -4.95 -3.91
C PRO A 212 14.03 -5.27 -5.17
N LYS A 213 14.81 -6.35 -5.15
CA LYS A 213 15.43 -6.87 -6.36
C LYS A 213 14.29 -7.30 -7.27
N LEU A 214 13.81 -6.40 -8.11
CA LEU A 214 13.04 -6.72 -9.29
C LEU A 214 13.96 -7.66 -10.05
N LEU A 215 13.64 -8.95 -10.01
CA LEU A 215 14.18 -9.89 -10.97
C LEU A 215 13.58 -9.44 -12.31
N ASP A 216 14.20 -8.44 -12.92
CA ASP A 216 14.29 -8.38 -14.36
C ASP A 216 14.96 -9.71 -14.70
N HIS A 217 14.15 -10.75 -14.91
CA HIS A 217 14.63 -11.86 -15.70
C HIS A 217 14.90 -11.23 -17.06
N PRO A 218 16.16 -11.03 -17.49
CA PRO A 218 16.35 -10.98 -18.92
C PRO A 218 15.68 -12.25 -19.44
N GLU A 219 14.97 -12.17 -20.57
CA GLU A 219 14.66 -13.35 -21.36
C GLU A 219 15.98 -13.96 -21.86
N SER A 220 16.79 -14.45 -20.93
CA SER A 220 17.79 -15.44 -21.17
C SER A 220 16.97 -16.67 -21.51
N LYS A 221 16.90 -16.96 -22.81
CA LYS A 221 16.54 -18.28 -23.33
C LYS A 221 17.52 -19.28 -22.70
N LYS A 222 17.30 -19.63 -21.44
CA LYS A 222 18.04 -20.70 -20.77
C LYS A 222 17.42 -21.97 -21.28
N ASP A 223 18.24 -22.70 -22.01
CA ASP A 223 17.91 -23.95 -22.64
C ASP A 223 17.35 -24.92 -21.59
N VAL A 224 16.09 -25.31 -21.78
CA VAL A 224 15.33 -26.15 -20.84
C VAL A 224 16.02 -27.50 -20.66
N SER A 225 16.77 -27.93 -21.69
CA SER A 225 17.66 -29.09 -21.68
C SER A 225 18.75 -29.01 -20.61
N ALA A 226 19.40 -27.84 -20.48
CA ALA A 226 20.48 -27.65 -19.50
C ALA A 226 19.96 -27.65 -18.06
N LEU A 227 18.76 -27.10 -17.84
CA LEU A 227 18.09 -27.13 -16.53
C LEU A 227 17.59 -28.54 -16.17
N ALA A 228 17.10 -29.31 -17.15
CA ALA A 228 16.75 -30.71 -16.95
C ALA A 228 18.00 -31.51 -16.56
N ALA A 229 19.11 -31.40 -17.30
CA ALA A 229 20.37 -32.10 -16.99
C ALA A 229 20.95 -31.72 -15.61
N LEU A 230 20.83 -30.45 -15.20
CA LEU A 230 21.23 -30.00 -13.87
C LEU A 230 20.30 -30.51 -12.76
N ALA A 231 19.00 -30.61 -13.02
CA ALA A 231 18.05 -31.19 -12.10
C ALA A 231 18.27 -32.71 -11.96
N THR A 232 18.52 -33.44 -13.05
CA THR A 232 18.79 -34.88 -13.05
C THR A 232 20.10 -35.21 -12.34
N SER A 233 21.15 -34.39 -12.51
CA SER A 233 22.42 -34.56 -11.81
C SER A 233 22.31 -34.25 -10.31
N LYS A 234 21.57 -33.20 -9.92
CA LYS A 234 21.34 -32.89 -8.49
C LYS A 234 20.39 -33.85 -7.78
N LEU A 235 19.41 -34.42 -8.49
CA LEU A 235 18.50 -35.43 -7.93
C LEU A 235 19.07 -36.85 -7.96
N GLY A 236 20.31 -37.03 -8.47
CA GLY A 236 20.95 -38.35 -8.49
C GLY A 236 20.22 -39.38 -9.35
N LEU A 237 19.39 -38.94 -10.29
CA LEU A 237 18.60 -39.78 -11.20
C LEU A 237 19.38 -40.17 -12.47
N GLY A 238 20.65 -39.76 -12.57
CA GLY A 238 21.57 -40.23 -13.59
C GLY A 238 21.91 -41.70 -13.35
N SER A 239 21.59 -42.56 -14.32
CA SER A 239 21.86 -43.99 -14.32
C SER A 239 23.36 -44.30 -14.25
N LYS A 240 23.89 -44.42 -13.03
CA LYS A 240 24.91 -45.42 -12.64
C LYS A 240 25.11 -45.39 -11.13
N ARG A 241 24.28 -46.16 -10.44
CA ARG A 241 24.62 -46.75 -9.14
C ARG A 241 24.33 -48.23 -9.25
N GLU A 242 25.36 -48.99 -9.55
CA GLU A 242 25.45 -50.37 -9.07
C GLU A 242 26.92 -50.69 -8.86
N TYR A 243 27.18 -51.13 -7.64
CA TYR A 243 28.37 -51.86 -7.23
C TYR A 243 28.30 -53.21 -7.97
N ASP A 244 29.21 -53.48 -8.90
CA ASP A 244 29.62 -54.85 -9.20
C ASP A 244 31.00 -54.82 -9.86
N ASP A 245 31.94 -55.48 -9.18
CA ASP A 245 33.35 -55.61 -9.51
C ASP A 245 33.54 -57.06 -9.94
N TYR A 246 33.48 -57.35 -11.25
CA TYR A 246 34.23 -58.42 -11.92
C TYR A 246 34.23 -58.22 -13.45
N GLU A 247 35.46 -58.11 -13.96
CA GLU A 247 36.02 -58.28 -15.32
C GLU A 247 35.14 -58.43 -16.58
N ASP A 248 35.44 -57.51 -17.51
CA ASP A 248 35.88 -57.73 -18.90
C ASP A 248 34.89 -57.78 -20.10
N VAL A 249 35.28 -56.96 -21.10
CA VAL A 249 34.95 -56.87 -22.56
C VAL A 249 33.47 -56.77 -22.96
N ASP A 250 33.02 -55.90 -23.87
CA ASP A 250 33.62 -55.41 -25.12
C ASP A 250 32.86 -54.13 -25.58
N GLU A 251 33.44 -53.45 -26.56
CA GLU A 251 33.04 -52.15 -27.11
C GLU A 251 31.59 -52.06 -27.67
N GLY A 252 30.98 -50.89 -27.51
CA GLY A 252 29.77 -50.51 -28.26
C GLY A 252 29.22 -49.15 -27.85
N GLU A 253 29.46 -48.11 -28.67
CA GLU A 253 28.86 -46.79 -28.47
C GLU A 253 27.33 -46.82 -28.68
N PRO A 254 26.51 -46.26 -27.77
CA PRO A 254 25.08 -46.17 -27.97
C PRO A 254 24.70 -44.91 -28.77
N THR A 255 24.04 -45.14 -29.91
CA THR A 255 23.53 -44.14 -30.84
C THR A 255 22.22 -43.50 -30.35
N GLY A 256 21.98 -42.25 -30.75
CA GLY A 256 20.90 -41.38 -30.28
C GLY A 256 19.45 -41.77 -30.64
N GLU A 257 19.18 -43.03 -30.97
CA GLU A 257 17.85 -43.50 -31.41
C GLU A 257 16.96 -44.06 -30.27
N GLU A 258 17.51 -44.34 -29.09
CA GLU A 258 16.71 -44.80 -27.93
C GLU A 258 16.00 -43.67 -27.18
N LEU A 259 16.57 -42.46 -27.17
CA LEU A 259 15.99 -41.31 -26.46
C LEU A 259 14.72 -40.77 -27.13
N THR A 260 14.58 -40.92 -28.45
CA THR A 260 13.40 -40.50 -29.21
C THR A 260 12.16 -41.35 -28.91
N ARG A 261 12.34 -42.63 -28.53
CA ARG A 261 11.21 -43.51 -28.17
C ARG A 261 10.61 -43.22 -26.80
N PHE A 262 11.38 -42.61 -25.89
CA PHE A 262 10.86 -42.21 -24.57
C PHE A 262 10.14 -40.85 -24.60
N ALA A 263 10.53 -39.96 -25.51
CA ALA A 263 9.89 -38.65 -25.70
C ALA A 263 8.49 -38.75 -26.35
N GLU A 264 8.24 -39.75 -27.20
CA GLU A 264 6.90 -39.98 -27.79
C GLU A 264 5.88 -40.55 -26.80
N ALA A 265 6.31 -41.21 -25.72
CA ALA A 265 5.41 -41.83 -24.75
C ALA A 265 4.74 -40.83 -23.78
N THR A 266 5.20 -39.58 -23.70
CA THR A 266 4.60 -38.52 -22.87
C THR A 266 3.68 -37.57 -23.64
N GLY A 267 3.71 -37.60 -24.97
CA GLY A 267 2.91 -36.71 -25.83
C GLY A 267 1.44 -37.11 -26.00
N ALA A 268 1.04 -38.33 -25.63
CA ALA A 268 -0.29 -38.86 -25.94
C ALA A 268 -1.33 -38.78 -24.81
N ALA A 269 -0.98 -38.28 -23.61
CA ALA A 269 -1.89 -38.26 -22.44
C ALA A 269 -2.36 -36.85 -22.03
N ALA A 270 -2.35 -35.87 -22.94
CA ALA A 270 -2.76 -34.49 -22.66
C ALA A 270 -4.12 -34.09 -23.28
N ARG A 271 -4.99 -35.07 -23.61
CA ARG A 271 -6.37 -34.80 -24.04
C ARG A 271 -7.35 -35.59 -23.19
N ARG A 272 -7.80 -34.96 -22.09
CA ARG A 272 -9.12 -35.07 -21.42
C ARG A 272 -8.99 -34.80 -19.92
N PHE A 273 -8.84 -33.54 -19.54
CA PHE A 273 -9.30 -33.05 -18.23
C PHE A 273 -9.71 -31.58 -18.37
N GLY A 274 -10.90 -31.38 -18.93
CA GLY A 274 -11.57 -30.08 -18.97
C GLY A 274 -12.72 -30.06 -17.96
N LYS A 275 -12.87 -28.92 -17.29
CA LYS A 275 -14.01 -28.49 -16.47
C LYS A 275 -14.30 -29.30 -15.20
N ASP A 276 -13.49 -29.13 -14.14
CA ASP A 276 -14.04 -29.09 -12.75
C ASP A 276 -13.09 -28.55 -11.64
N LEU A 277 -12.03 -27.79 -11.97
CA LEU A 277 -11.06 -27.31 -10.97
C LEU A 277 -11.26 -25.84 -10.55
N THR A 278 -12.45 -25.26 -10.77
CA THR A 278 -12.72 -23.84 -10.48
C THR A 278 -13.51 -23.58 -9.20
N ARG A 279 -13.75 -24.58 -8.35
CA ARG A 279 -14.52 -24.38 -7.09
C ARG A 279 -13.81 -24.74 -5.78
N ARG A 280 -12.51 -25.06 -5.80
CA ARG A 280 -11.74 -25.35 -4.56
C ARG A 280 -10.42 -24.58 -4.38
N LEU A 281 -10.12 -23.62 -5.25
CA LEU A 281 -8.94 -22.74 -5.12
C LEU A 281 -9.23 -21.37 -4.47
N ARG A 282 -10.39 -21.21 -3.81
CA ARG A 282 -10.78 -19.97 -3.11
C ARG A 282 -10.66 -20.01 -1.58
N SER A 283 -10.12 -21.07 -0.98
CA SER A 283 -9.90 -21.14 0.48
C SER A 283 -8.44 -21.31 0.90
N ALA A 284 -7.49 -21.29 -0.05
CA ALA A 284 -6.06 -21.38 0.25
C ALA A 284 -5.32 -20.02 0.24
N VAL A 285 -6.01 -18.93 -0.14
CA VAL A 285 -5.42 -17.58 -0.25
C VAL A 285 -5.48 -16.81 1.07
N ASP A 286 -6.41 -17.14 1.98
CA ASP A 286 -6.50 -16.46 3.29
C ASP A 286 -5.58 -17.07 4.37
N ALA A 287 -5.14 -18.33 4.20
CA ALA A 287 -4.20 -18.97 5.12
C ALA A 287 -2.75 -18.48 4.95
N VAL A 288 -2.41 -17.88 3.81
CA VAL A 288 -1.10 -17.28 3.56
C VAL A 288 -1.03 -15.84 4.10
N LYS A 289 -2.18 -15.16 4.25
CA LYS A 289 -2.29 -13.79 4.76
C LYS A 289 -2.08 -13.64 6.27
N TYR A 290 -2.00 -14.74 7.03
CA TYR A 290 -1.70 -14.74 8.47
C TYR A 290 -0.23 -15.05 8.80
N ARG A 291 0.50 -15.74 7.90
CA ARG A 291 1.89 -16.17 8.13
C ARG A 291 2.95 -15.15 7.77
N ILE A 292 2.61 -14.17 6.93
CA ILE A 292 3.55 -13.12 6.51
C ILE A 292 3.56 -11.94 7.52
N ARG A 293 2.62 -11.90 8.47
CA ARG A 293 2.50 -10.80 9.46
C ARG A 293 3.13 -11.08 10.83
N HIS A 294 3.85 -12.20 10.99
CA HIS A 294 4.54 -12.55 12.25
C HIS A 294 5.99 -13.05 12.05
N ALA A 295 6.62 -12.73 10.92
CA ALA A 295 8.00 -13.14 10.64
C ALA A 295 9.08 -12.21 11.23
N ASP A 296 8.69 -11.20 12.02
CA ASP A 296 9.64 -10.38 12.77
C ASP A 296 9.23 -10.30 14.25
N ARG A 297 9.48 -11.41 14.95
CA ARG A 297 9.83 -11.38 16.36
C ARG A 297 11.18 -12.07 16.48
N GLN A 298 12.18 -11.31 16.90
CA GLN A 298 13.46 -11.83 17.35
C GLN A 298 13.20 -12.92 18.39
N ALA A 299 13.74 -14.10 18.14
CA ALA A 299 13.84 -15.14 19.15
C ALA A 299 14.80 -14.64 20.25
N PRO A 300 14.45 -14.79 21.55
CA PRO A 300 15.37 -14.46 22.64
C PRO A 300 16.57 -15.42 22.64
N PRO A 301 17.72 -15.02 23.20
CA PRO A 301 18.92 -15.87 23.24
C PRO A 301 18.66 -17.11 24.12
N ALA A 302 19.22 -18.24 23.70
CA ALA A 302 19.15 -19.50 24.42
C ALA A 302 20.00 -19.42 25.71
N GLU A 303 19.33 -19.41 26.86
CA GLU A 303 19.97 -19.61 28.16
C GLU A 303 20.18 -21.10 28.44
N GLY A 304 21.32 -21.36 29.06
CA GLY A 304 21.84 -22.67 29.41
C GLY A 304 20.97 -23.42 30.40
N ARG A 305 21.08 -24.73 30.27
CA ARG A 305 20.44 -25.77 31.06
C ARG A 305 21.23 -25.94 32.37
N GLU A 306 20.68 -25.52 33.50
CA GLU A 306 21.01 -26.10 34.80
C GLU A 306 19.73 -26.37 35.59
N ASP A 307 19.57 -27.65 35.92
CA ASP A 307 18.55 -28.25 36.75
C ASP A 307 19.09 -28.26 38.19
N THR A 308 18.36 -27.68 39.15
CA THR A 308 18.28 -28.20 40.53
C THR A 308 17.36 -27.32 41.39
N GLY A 309 16.23 -27.92 41.79
CA GLY A 309 15.88 -28.09 43.21
C GLY A 309 15.29 -26.92 44.02
N GLN A 310 14.15 -27.22 44.64
CA GLN A 310 13.80 -26.84 46.02
C GLN A 310 13.06 -25.49 46.26
N VAL A 311 11.73 -25.58 46.42
CA VAL A 311 10.95 -24.85 47.46
C VAL A 311 10.97 -25.70 48.75
N PRO A 312 10.72 -25.20 50.00
CA PRO A 312 9.89 -24.02 50.38
C PRO A 312 10.40 -23.20 51.61
N GLY A 313 9.63 -22.18 52.03
CA GLY A 313 9.72 -21.50 53.34
C GLY A 313 9.31 -20.02 53.23
N GLU A 314 8.06 -19.62 53.53
CA GLU A 314 7.51 -19.33 54.87
C GLU A 314 8.26 -18.18 55.58
N TYR A 315 7.66 -16.98 55.62
CA TYR A 315 7.69 -16.08 56.79
C TYR A 315 6.48 -15.12 56.78
N LEU A 316 5.79 -15.14 57.91
CA LEU A 316 4.66 -14.33 58.35
C LEU A 316 5.18 -13.22 59.30
N LEU A 317 4.33 -12.19 59.56
CA LEU A 317 4.41 -11.14 60.62
C LEU A 317 5.31 -9.92 60.28
N ASP A 318 5.03 -8.68 60.66
CA ASP A 318 3.98 -8.03 61.45
C ASP A 318 4.16 -6.50 61.32
N ASP A 319 3.05 -5.77 61.45
CA ASP A 319 2.81 -4.57 62.29
C ASP A 319 3.57 -3.24 62.10
N GLY A 320 2.78 -2.15 62.10
CA GLY A 320 3.29 -0.81 62.31
C GLY A 320 2.31 0.32 61.99
N GLU A 321 1.16 0.34 62.66
CA GLU A 321 0.24 1.48 62.77
C GLU A 321 0.87 2.63 63.59
N THR A 322 0.57 3.89 63.25
CA THR A 322 0.37 5.07 64.13
C THR A 322 0.11 6.29 63.22
N ASP A 323 -1.11 6.84 63.22
CA ASP A 323 -1.59 7.94 64.07
C ASP A 323 -0.89 9.29 63.78
N GLU A 324 -1.50 10.47 63.80
CA GLU A 324 -2.86 11.01 63.85
C GLU A 324 -2.63 12.54 63.91
N LYS A 325 -3.65 13.35 63.61
CA LYS A 325 -3.83 14.75 64.10
C LYS A 325 -2.93 15.87 63.48
N THR A 326 -3.37 17.11 63.24
CA THR A 326 -4.63 17.85 63.47
C THR A 326 -4.48 19.32 62.99
N LYS A 327 -5.61 19.97 62.68
CA LYS A 327 -5.91 21.43 62.60
C LYS A 327 -5.43 22.21 61.36
N LYS A 328 -6.34 22.69 60.51
CA LYS A 328 -7.19 23.91 60.64
C LYS A 328 -6.40 25.19 60.93
N ASN A 329 -6.37 26.10 59.97
CA ASN A 329 -6.68 27.51 60.19
C ASN A 329 -7.17 28.16 58.90
N ASP A 330 -8.37 28.73 59.02
CA ASP A 330 -9.02 29.65 58.10
C ASP A 330 -8.36 31.04 58.14
N ALA A 331 -8.83 31.88 57.20
CA ALA A 331 -8.75 33.35 57.12
C ALA A 331 -7.65 33.90 56.21
N ASN A 332 -8.03 34.30 54.99
CA ASN A 332 -8.24 35.72 54.68
C ASN A 332 -8.88 35.87 53.28
N ARG A 333 -10.14 36.29 53.20
CA ARG A 333 -10.72 36.82 51.95
C ARG A 333 -11.82 37.79 52.34
N ASP A 334 -11.49 39.07 52.28
CA ASP A 334 -12.44 40.17 52.37
C ASP A 334 -12.04 41.23 51.33
N LEU A 335 -13.09 41.83 50.76
CA LEU A 335 -13.19 43.14 50.11
C LEU A 335 -12.79 43.22 48.63
N TYR A 336 -13.78 43.29 47.74
CA TYR A 336 -14.40 44.57 47.34
C TYR A 336 -15.70 44.29 46.56
N ASP A 337 -16.83 44.74 47.12
CA ASP A 337 -18.11 44.96 46.44
C ASP A 337 -18.13 46.40 45.90
N ASP A 338 -18.67 46.57 44.68
CA ASP A 338 -19.64 47.61 44.33
C ASP A 338 -20.50 47.12 43.14
#